data_AF-A0A355BBN1-F1
#
_entry.id   AF-A0A355BBN1-F1
#
_cell.length_a   1.000
_cell.length_b   1.000
_cell.length_c   1.000
_cell.angle_alpha   90.00
_cell.angle_beta   90.00
_cell.angle_gamma   90.00
#
_symmetry.space_group_name_H-M   'P 1'
#
loop_
_entity.id
_entity.type
_entity.pdbx_description
1 polymer ?
#
loop_
_entity_poly.entity_id
_entity_poly.type
_entity_poly.pdbx_seq_one_letter_code
_entity_poly.pdbx_strand_id
1 'polypeptide(L)' 'MENKSELRTWLNDFNLNHPLVIAGPCSAETEDQVLQIAHELKNSDVSIFRAGIWKPRTRPGGFEGVGAIGLKWLQKAN' A
#
# COMPACT_ATOMS: atom_id res chain seq x y z
N MET A 1 12.71 -19.27 2.79
CA MET A 1 11.84 -18.84 3.93
C MET A 1 10.63 -19.74 3.91
N GLU A 2 10.42 -20.54 4.94
CA GLU A 2 9.28 -21.47 5.00
C GLU A 2 8.02 -20.73 5.47
N ASN A 3 6.92 -20.90 4.75
CA ASN A 3 5.62 -20.35 5.13
C ASN A 3 5.01 -21.26 6.20
N LYS A 4 4.89 -20.75 7.44
CA LYS A 4 4.29 -21.49 8.56
C LYS A 4 2.96 -20.87 8.98
N SER A 5 2.07 -21.70 9.53
CA SER A 5 0.75 -21.28 10.03
C SER A 5 0.81 -20.13 11.02
N GLU A 6 1.85 -20.13 11.87
CA GLU A 6 2.01 -19.15 12.95
C GLU A 6 2.29 -17.74 12.41
N LEU A 7 2.72 -17.61 11.15
CA LEU A 7 2.97 -16.31 10.51
C LEU A 7 1.67 -15.60 10.09
N ARG A 8 0.49 -16.20 10.31
CA ARG A 8 -0.82 -15.60 10.01
C ARG A 8 -1.42 -14.78 11.15
N THR A 9 -0.77 -14.69 12.31
CA THR A 9 -1.31 -13.96 13.48
C THR A 9 -1.72 -12.53 13.13
N TRP A 10 -0.87 -11.81 12.39
CA TRP A 10 -1.16 -10.44 11.96
C TRP A 10 -2.47 -10.30 11.17
N LEU A 11 -2.88 -11.34 10.42
CA LEU A 11 -4.12 -11.35 9.64
C LEU A 11 -5.32 -11.60 10.56
N ASN A 12 -5.17 -12.52 11.51
CA ASN A 12 -6.23 -12.84 12.47
C ASN A 12 -6.53 -11.66 13.39
N ASP A 13 -5.52 -10.86 13.74
CA ASP A 13 -5.64 -9.68 14.62
C ASP A 13 -6.55 -8.59 14.04
N PHE A 14 -6.77 -8.55 12.72
CA PHE A 14 -7.74 -7.63 12.11
C PHE A 14 -9.20 -8.01 12.43
N ASN A 15 -9.49 -9.25 12.84
CA ASN A 15 -10.82 -9.75 13.21
C ASN A 15 -11.94 -9.36 12.22
N LEU A 16 -11.67 -9.48 10.92
CA LEU A 16 -12.60 -9.06 9.87
C LEU A 16 -13.71 -10.09 9.68
N ASN A 17 -14.94 -9.62 9.48
CA ASN A 17 -16.09 -10.42 9.06
C ASN A 17 -16.18 -10.57 7.52
N HIS A 18 -15.24 -9.98 6.79
CA HIS A 18 -15.09 -10.02 5.34
C HIS A 18 -13.63 -10.33 4.97
N PRO A 19 -13.32 -10.69 3.71
CA PRO A 19 -11.94 -10.88 3.27
C PRO A 19 -11.10 -9.60 3.46
N LEU A 20 -9.81 -9.76 3.77
CA LEU A 20 -8.85 -8.66 3.79
C LEU A 20 -8.75 -8.02 2.39
N VAL A 21 -8.97 -6.71 2.30
CA VAL A 21 -8.81 -5.96 1.04
C VAL A 21 -7.59 -5.05 1.14
N ILE A 22 -6.68 -5.19 0.17
CA ILE A 22 -5.49 -4.35 0.01
C ILE A 22 -5.68 -3.52 -1.25
N ALA A 23 -5.76 -2.20 -1.11
CA ALA A 23 -6.03 -1.30 -2.23
C ALA A 23 -5.21 -0.01 -2.15
N GLY A 24 -5.17 0.70 -3.27
CA GLY A 24 -4.38 1.92 -3.42
C GLY A 24 -3.69 1.95 -4.79
N PRO A 25 -2.99 3.04 -5.10
CA PRO A 25 -2.47 3.24 -6.44
C PRO A 25 -1.34 2.27 -6.78
N CYS A 26 -1.14 2.09 -8.08
CA CYS A 26 -0.01 1.28 -8.58
C CYS A 26 1.32 1.89 -8.12
N SER A 27 1.45 3.22 -8.25
CA SER A 27 2.64 4.01 -7.93
C SER A 27 2.27 5.16 -7.01
N ALA A 28 3.17 5.52 -6.10
CA ALA A 28 3.11 6.81 -5.41
C ALA A 28 3.79 7.85 -6.30
N GLU A 29 3.00 8.71 -6.95
CA GLU A 29 3.51 9.66 -7.95
C GLU A 29 3.68 11.06 -7.35
N THR A 30 2.73 11.49 -6.51
CA THR A 30 2.79 12.74 -5.75
C THR A 30 2.23 12.52 -4.34
N GLU A 31 2.60 13.39 -3.41
CA GLU A 31 2.08 13.34 -2.03
C GLU A 31 0.55 13.53 -2.01
N ASP A 32 0.04 14.53 -2.72
CA ASP A 32 -1.39 14.84 -2.79
C ASP A 32 -2.20 13.66 -3.32
N GLN A 33 -1.72 13.01 -4.39
CA GLN A 33 -2.38 11.84 -4.98
C GLN A 33 -2.44 10.67 -3.98
N VAL A 34 -1.36 10.41 -3.24
CA VAL A 34 -1.33 9.35 -2.24
C VAL A 34 -2.32 9.64 -1.11
N LEU A 35 -2.30 10.86 -0.56
CA LEU A 35 -3.16 11.24 0.56
C LEU A 35 -4.63 11.28 0.14
N GLN A 36 -4.94 11.82 -1.03
CA GLN A 36 -6.32 11.87 -1.53
C GLN A 36 -6.92 10.46 -1.65
N ILE A 37 -6.22 9.52 -2.28
CA ILE A 37 -6.73 8.15 -2.43
C ILE A 37 -6.86 7.46 -1.06
N ALA A 38 -5.89 7.67 -0.16
CA ALA A 38 -5.99 7.12 1.19
C ALA A 38 -7.23 7.65 1.93
N HIS A 39 -7.53 8.94 1.81
CA HIS A 39 -8.73 9.55 2.38
C HIS A 39 -10.03 9.01 1.75
N GLU A 40 -10.07 8.83 0.43
CA GLU A 40 -11.23 8.25 -0.26
C GLU A 40 -11.49 6.81 0.17
N LEU A 41 -10.43 6.02 0.35
CA LEU A 41 -10.54 4.61 0.76
C LEU A 41 -10.88 4.43 2.25
N LYS A 42 -10.71 5.46 3.08
CA LYS A 42 -10.95 5.39 4.53
C LYS A 42 -12.38 4.98 4.91
N ASN A 43 -13.36 5.30 4.08
CA ASN A 43 -14.78 4.97 4.29
C ASN A 43 -15.24 3.74 3.49
N SER A 44 -14.30 2.93 2.99
CA SER A 44 -14.57 1.70 2.23
C SER A 44 -14.14 0.46 3.02
N ASP A 45 -14.39 -0.75 2.49
CA ASP A 45 -13.98 -2.02 3.12
C ASP A 45 -12.47 -2.31 3.00
N VAL A 46 -11.67 -1.35 2.53
CA VAL A 46 -10.21 -1.48 2.39
C VAL A 46 -9.56 -1.52 3.77
N SER A 47 -8.85 -2.61 4.04
CA SER A 47 -8.16 -2.83 5.32
C SER A 47 -6.73 -2.31 5.33
N ILE A 48 -6.07 -2.33 4.16
CA ILE A 48 -4.66 -1.93 4.01
C ILE A 48 -4.49 -1.07 2.77
N PHE A 49 -3.90 0.11 2.96
CA PHE A 49 -3.46 0.97 1.86
C PHE A 49 -2.12 0.49 1.28
N ARG A 50 -1.98 0.46 -0.06
CA ARG A 50 -0.73 0.16 -0.75
C ARG A 50 -0.35 1.22 -1.78
N ALA A 51 0.93 1.51 -1.91
CA ALA A 51 1.48 2.22 -3.08
C ALA A 51 2.93 1.81 -3.37
N GLY A 52 3.30 1.72 -4.65
CA GLY A 52 4.67 1.42 -5.06
C GLY A 52 5.55 2.66 -5.11
N ILE A 53 6.59 2.71 -4.29
CA ILE A 53 7.57 3.82 -4.26
C ILE A 53 8.87 3.51 -5.03
N TRP A 54 9.11 2.23 -5.34
CA TRP A 54 10.10 1.77 -6.32
C TRP A 54 9.39 0.85 -7.31
N LYS A 55 9.53 1.12 -8.61
CA LYS A 55 8.81 0.42 -9.67
C LYS A 55 9.83 -0.34 -10.52
N PRO A 56 9.84 -1.69 -10.49
CA PRO A 56 10.71 -2.46 -11.37
C PRO A 56 10.23 -2.27 -12.81
N ARG A 57 10.98 -1.49 -13.60
CA ARG A 57 10.62 -1.19 -14.99
C ARG A 57 11.27 -2.20 -15.92
N THR A 58 10.46 -2.81 -16.79
CA THR A 58 10.97 -3.69 -17.86
C THR A 58 11.80 -2.92 -18.89
N ARG A 59 11.45 -1.65 -19.14
CA ARG A 59 12.17 -0.76 -20.06
C ARG A 59 12.71 0.46 -19.30
N PRO A 60 13.95 0.88 -19.58
CA PRO A 60 14.53 2.08 -18.98
C PRO A 60 13.83 3.35 -19.46
N GLY A 61 13.99 4.45 -18.71
CA GLY A 61 13.46 5.78 -19.05
C GLY A 61 11.99 6.02 -18.67
N GLY A 62 11.32 5.03 -18.08
CA GLY A 62 10.03 5.23 -17.44
C GLY A 62 10.16 5.70 -15.99
N PHE A 63 9.08 6.23 -15.42
CA PHE A 63 9.02 6.55 -13.99
C PHE A 63 9.41 5.36 -13.09
N GLU A 64 10.49 5.51 -12.32
CA GLU A 64 11.06 4.42 -11.50
C GLU A 64 10.50 4.38 -10.07
N GLY A 65 9.57 5.28 -9.76
CA GLY A 65 9.12 5.53 -8.39
C GLY A 65 9.79 6.77 -7.80
N VAL A 66 9.14 7.37 -6.80
CA VAL A 66 9.67 8.53 -6.05
C VAL A 66 10.79 8.15 -5.08
N GLY A 67 10.97 6.85 -4.82
CA GLY A 67 11.96 6.34 -3.89
C GLY A 67 11.64 6.68 -2.44
N ALA A 68 12.69 6.93 -1.66
CA ALA A 68 12.61 7.01 -0.20
C ALA A 68 11.68 8.12 0.31
N ILE A 69 11.47 9.22 -0.44
CA ILE A 69 10.54 10.29 -0.02
C ILE A 69 9.11 9.77 0.11
N GLY A 70 8.73 8.77 -0.69
CA GLY A 70 7.40 8.16 -0.65
C GLY A 70 7.11 7.41 0.65
N LEU A 71 8.14 7.00 1.40
CA LEU A 71 7.94 6.41 2.74
C LEU A 71 7.26 7.39 3.69
N LYS A 72 7.62 8.68 3.62
CA LYS A 72 7.00 9.72 4.45
C LYS A 72 5.53 9.94 4.06
N TRP A 73 5.19 9.81 2.79
CA TRP A 73 3.81 9.93 2.32
C TRP A 73 2.96 8.76 2.80
N LEU A 74 3.48 7.53 2.73
CA LEU A 74 2.80 6.34 3.24
C LEU A 74 2.58 6.41 4.76
N GLN A 75 3.52 6.98 5.52
CA GLN A 75 3.34 7.21 6.95
C GLN A 75 2.24 8.24 7.27
N LYS A 76 2.05 9.25 6.39
CA LYS A 76 0.99 10.25 6.51
C LYS A 76 -0.38 9.74 6.08
N ALA A 77 -0.43 8.73 5.21
CA ALA A 77 -1.64 8.13 4.66
C ALA A 77 -2.40 7.19 5.64
N ASN A 78 -2.23 7.41 6.95
CA ASN A 78 -2.73 6.57 8.03
C ASN A 78 -4.04 7.12 8.65
#